data_AF-A0A9D7XAN4-F1
#
_entry.id   AF-A0A9D7XAN4-F1
#
_cell.length_a   1.000
_cell.length_b   1.000
_cell.length_c   1.000
_cell.angle_alpha   90.00
_cell.angle_beta   90.00
_cell.angle_gamma   90.00
#
_symmetry.space_group_name_H-M   'P 1'
#
loop_
_entity.id
_entity.type
_entity.pdbx_description
1 polymer ?
#
loop_
_entity_poly.entity_id
_entity_poly.type
_entity_poly.pdbx_seq_one_letter_code
_entity_poly.pdbx_strand_id
1 'polypeptide(L)'
;MKPFVRVVRELSLDLDWTVRTTVERIAPVDGGFSVRVPLLAGEQPLDPALRIDDGSAEITLLPGSNAESFASRLARSETLVLTAPALADRAEVWRVVVGPSLSLKTSGVPISEPEDGIDDDDVWVHEFHPLPGETLKLTIARPVQSRRHRGRRRGESAQRHRHAQPHAYAESDPARDPGRQSRAEVARGWRTVEPQHRRPAAEPEAGGRCADAADRPARRWSA
;
A
#
# COMPACT_ATOMS: atom_id res chain seq x y z
N MET A 1 3.37 -29.60 4.72
CA MET A 1 3.46 -28.36 5.53
C MET A 1 2.26 -27.50 5.18
N LYS A 2 1.51 -26.96 6.15
CA LYS A 2 0.44 -26.00 5.85
C LYS A 2 1.08 -24.72 5.29
N PRO A 3 0.56 -24.13 4.21
CA PRO A 3 1.05 -22.84 3.76
C PRO A 3 0.92 -21.78 4.85
N PHE A 4 1.92 -20.90 4.94
CA PHE A 4 1.90 -19.73 5.79
C PHE A 4 2.35 -18.53 4.97
N VAL A 5 1.59 -17.45 5.06
CA VAL A 5 1.79 -16.23 4.27
C VAL A 5 1.75 -15.01 5.16
N ARG A 6 2.33 -13.93 4.68
CA ARG A 6 2.09 -12.59 5.19
C ARG A 6 1.17 -11.87 4.21
N VAL A 7 0.13 -11.23 4.71
CA VAL A 7 -0.76 -10.40 3.88
C VAL A 7 -0.51 -8.94 4.22
N VAL A 8 -0.05 -8.18 3.23
CA VAL A 8 0.10 -6.73 3.33
C VAL A 8 -1.15 -6.09 2.72
N ARG A 9 -1.86 -5.27 3.50
CA ARG A 9 -2.98 -4.45 3.00
C ARG A 9 -2.59 -3.00 2.99
N GLU A 10 -2.64 -2.38 1.83
CA GLU A 10 -2.41 -0.95 1.65
C GLU A 10 -3.74 -0.27 1.37
N LEU A 11 -4.22 0.52 2.33
CA LEU A 11 -5.47 1.25 2.26
C LEU A 11 -5.16 2.71 1.88
N SER A 12 -5.62 3.14 0.71
CA SER A 12 -5.57 4.54 0.29
C SER A 12 -6.93 5.17 0.49
N LEU A 13 -7.02 6.12 1.43
CA LEU A 13 -8.26 6.75 1.85
C LEU A 13 -8.24 8.23 1.47
N ASP A 14 -8.88 8.60 0.35
CA ASP A 14 -9.12 9.99 -0.01
C ASP A 14 -10.49 10.19 -0.65
N LEU A 15 -10.59 10.61 -1.92
CA LEU A 15 -11.83 10.72 -2.67
C LEU A 15 -12.34 9.33 -3.09
N ASP A 16 -11.46 8.56 -3.73
CA ASP A 16 -11.67 7.15 -4.05
C ASP A 16 -10.91 6.31 -3.04
N TRP A 17 -11.60 5.34 -2.44
CA TRP A 17 -11.00 4.43 -1.47
C TRP A 17 -10.61 3.14 -2.16
N THR A 18 -9.36 2.73 -1.96
CA THR A 18 -8.82 1.52 -2.57
C THR A 18 -8.07 0.69 -1.55
N VAL A 19 -8.04 -0.61 -1.78
CA VAL A 19 -7.18 -1.56 -1.08
C VAL A 19 -6.31 -2.24 -2.11
N ARG A 20 -5.00 -2.26 -1.90
CA ARG A 20 -4.10 -3.21 -2.54
C ARG A 20 -3.77 -4.28 -1.51
N THR A 21 -3.99 -5.53 -1.87
CA THR A 21 -3.64 -6.67 -1.03
C THR A 21 -2.53 -7.44 -1.71
N THR A 22 -1.41 -7.63 -1.03
CA THR A 22 -0.29 -8.45 -1.47
C THR A 22 -0.14 -9.63 -0.52
N VAL A 23 -0.15 -10.83 -1.09
CA VAL A 23 0.05 -12.08 -0.35
C VAL A 23 1.46 -12.56 -0.59
N GLU A 24 2.28 -12.55 0.45
CA GLU A 24 3.70 -12.89 0.40
C GLU A 24 3.94 -14.29 0.98
N ARG A 25 4.73 -15.08 0.27
CA ARG A 25 5.15 -16.41 0.66
C ARG A 25 6.08 -16.34 1.87
N ILE A 26 5.74 -17.08 2.92
CA ILE A 26 6.67 -17.41 4.02
C ILE A 26 7.01 -18.89 3.98
N ALA A 27 6.01 -19.76 3.81
CA ALA A 27 6.20 -21.19 3.64
C ALA A 27 5.04 -21.86 2.88
N PRO A 28 5.27 -23.00 2.19
CA PRO A 28 6.58 -23.56 1.86
C PRO A 28 7.37 -22.68 0.88
N VAL A 29 8.70 -22.77 0.91
CA VAL A 29 9.57 -22.02 0.00
C VAL A 29 9.42 -22.46 -1.46
N ASP A 30 9.15 -23.74 -1.69
CA ASP A 30 8.99 -24.33 -3.01
C ASP A 30 7.55 -24.80 -3.27
N GLY A 31 7.23 -24.97 -4.55
CA GLY A 31 5.93 -25.47 -5.00
C GLY A 31 4.82 -24.42 -5.03
N GLY A 32 3.68 -24.80 -5.61
CA GLY A 32 2.49 -23.96 -5.71
C GLY A 32 1.51 -24.26 -4.59
N PHE A 33 0.79 -23.24 -4.12
CA PHE A 33 -0.29 -23.40 -3.15
C PHE A 33 -1.32 -22.27 -3.27
N SER A 34 -2.50 -22.50 -2.72
CA SER A 34 -3.57 -21.50 -2.64
C SER A 34 -3.92 -21.19 -1.19
N VAL A 35 -4.26 -19.94 -0.93
CA VAL A 35 -4.74 -19.45 0.37
C VAL A 35 -6.00 -18.62 0.18
N ARG A 36 -6.84 -18.56 1.20
CA ARG A 36 -8.02 -17.70 1.22
C ARG A 36 -7.75 -16.47 2.07
N VAL A 37 -8.01 -15.29 1.50
CA VAL A 37 -7.85 -14.00 2.17
C VAL A 37 -9.23 -13.33 2.25
N PRO A 38 -9.82 -13.20 3.44
CA PRO A 38 -11.08 -12.48 3.62
C PRO A 38 -11.01 -11.04 3.10
N LEU A 39 -12.02 -10.60 2.37
CA LEU A 39 -12.17 -9.22 1.95
C LEU A 39 -12.63 -8.36 3.15
N LEU A 40 -12.26 -7.07 3.15
CA LEU A 40 -12.81 -6.12 4.11
C LEU A 40 -14.31 -5.89 3.83
N ALA A 41 -15.04 -5.44 4.84
CA ALA A 41 -16.44 -5.05 4.66
C ALA A 41 -16.57 -3.93 3.61
N GLY A 42 -17.36 -4.18 2.56
CA GLY A 42 -17.55 -3.24 1.46
C GLY A 42 -16.39 -3.19 0.45
N GLU A 43 -15.40 -4.09 0.56
CA GLU A 43 -14.35 -4.26 -0.44
C GLU A 43 -14.87 -4.97 -1.69
N GLN A 44 -14.49 -4.48 -2.86
CA GLN A 44 -14.88 -5.01 -4.16
C GLN A 44 -13.63 -5.12 -5.06
N PRO A 45 -13.12 -6.35 -5.28
CA PRO A 45 -12.00 -6.58 -6.18
C PRO A 45 -12.25 -6.09 -7.60
N LEU A 46 -11.20 -5.56 -8.22
CA LEU A 46 -11.25 -4.99 -9.56
C LEU A 46 -11.08 -6.02 -10.67
N ASP A 47 -10.41 -7.13 -10.38
CA ASP A 47 -10.18 -8.20 -11.34
C ASP A 47 -11.40 -9.14 -11.41
N PRO A 48 -12.12 -9.19 -12.54
CA PRO A 48 -13.25 -10.10 -12.70
C PRO A 48 -12.86 -11.58 -12.75
N ALA A 49 -11.58 -11.91 -12.99
CA ALA A 49 -11.09 -13.28 -12.97
C ALA A 49 -10.75 -13.79 -11.56
N LEU A 50 -10.67 -12.89 -10.57
CA LEU A 50 -10.37 -13.26 -9.19
C LEU A 50 -11.55 -14.04 -8.58
N ARG A 51 -11.27 -15.26 -8.13
CA ARG A 51 -12.28 -16.11 -7.49
C ARG A 51 -12.58 -15.62 -6.09
N ILE A 52 -13.83 -15.20 -5.89
CA ILE A 52 -14.37 -14.83 -4.58
C ILE A 52 -15.38 -15.88 -4.16
N ASP A 53 -15.18 -16.44 -2.97
CA ASP A 53 -16.09 -17.39 -2.35
C ASP A 53 -16.22 -17.06 -0.86
N ASP A 54 -17.46 -17.06 -0.36
CA ASP A 54 -17.81 -16.69 1.02
C ASP A 54 -17.05 -15.43 1.55
N GLY A 55 -17.06 -14.36 0.76
CA GLY A 55 -16.40 -13.10 1.10
C GLY A 55 -14.87 -13.14 1.15
N SER A 56 -14.23 -14.21 0.65
CA SER A 56 -12.78 -14.38 0.62
C SER A 56 -12.26 -14.50 -0.80
N ALA A 57 -11.13 -13.85 -1.09
CA ALA A 57 -10.39 -14.04 -2.31
C ALA A 57 -9.51 -15.30 -2.24
N GLU A 58 -9.55 -16.14 -3.26
CA GLU A 58 -8.64 -17.26 -3.43
C GLU A 58 -7.39 -16.81 -4.18
N ILE A 59 -6.24 -16.83 -3.50
CA ILE A 59 -4.96 -16.41 -4.05
C ILE A 59 -4.08 -17.63 -4.25
N THR A 60 -3.61 -17.82 -5.48
CA THR A 60 -2.75 -18.96 -5.85
C THR A 60 -1.35 -18.46 -6.13
N LEU A 61 -0.38 -18.84 -5.30
CA LEU A 61 1.02 -18.62 -5.57
C LEU A 61 1.56 -19.81 -6.37
N LEU A 62 1.99 -19.56 -7.60
CA LEU A 62 2.60 -20.57 -8.46
C LEU A 62 4.01 -20.97 -7.96
N PRO A 63 4.55 -22.12 -8.37
CA PRO A 63 5.96 -22.46 -8.09
C PRO A 63 6.91 -21.34 -8.52
N GLY A 64 7.78 -20.90 -7.62
CA GLY A 64 8.71 -19.79 -7.85
C GLY A 64 8.11 -18.38 -7.71
N SER A 65 6.78 -18.24 -7.55
CA SER A 65 6.15 -16.96 -7.20
C SER A 65 6.25 -16.73 -5.69
N ASN A 66 6.87 -15.62 -5.30
CA ASN A 66 7.03 -15.22 -3.89
C ASN A 66 5.90 -14.31 -3.40
N ALA A 67 5.14 -13.70 -4.31
CA ALA A 67 4.01 -12.86 -3.94
C ALA A 67 3.00 -12.76 -5.08
N GLU A 68 1.74 -12.56 -4.72
CA GLU A 68 0.66 -12.23 -5.65
C GLU A 68 -0.15 -11.08 -5.08
N SER A 69 -0.64 -10.19 -5.96
CA SER A 69 -1.37 -9.00 -5.53
C SER A 69 -2.67 -8.82 -6.30
N PHE A 70 -3.66 -8.24 -5.63
CA PHE A 70 -4.88 -7.76 -6.27
C PHE A 70 -5.26 -6.39 -5.74
N ALA A 71 -6.05 -5.66 -6.51
CA ALA A 71 -6.55 -4.34 -6.17
C ALA A 71 -8.08 -4.35 -6.08
N SER A 72 -8.60 -3.57 -5.15
CA SER A 72 -10.02 -3.47 -4.84
C SER A 72 -10.43 -2.00 -4.70
N ARG A 73 -11.68 -1.70 -5.04
CA ARG A 73 -12.38 -0.52 -4.50
C ARG A 73 -12.85 -0.85 -3.09
N LEU A 74 -12.93 0.14 -2.23
CA LEU A 74 -13.49 0.01 -0.89
C LEU A 74 -14.63 1.01 -0.73
N ALA A 75 -15.79 0.54 -0.27
CA ALA A 75 -16.88 1.43 0.07
C ALA A 75 -16.46 2.39 1.18
N ARG A 76 -16.82 3.67 1.05
CA ARG A 76 -16.53 4.67 2.08
C ARG A 76 -17.35 4.39 3.34
N SER A 77 -16.72 4.59 4.49
CA SER A 77 -17.38 4.54 5.79
C SER A 77 -16.75 5.52 6.77
N GLU A 78 -17.46 5.88 7.84
CA GLU A 78 -16.87 6.67 8.93
C GLU A 78 -16.04 5.80 9.89
N THR A 79 -16.20 4.48 9.79
CA THR A 79 -15.49 3.50 10.62
C THR A 79 -15.09 2.29 9.79
N LEU A 80 -13.80 1.97 9.79
CA LEU A 80 -13.27 0.71 9.27
C LEU A 80 -12.72 -0.11 10.43
N VAL A 81 -12.94 -1.42 10.38
CA VAL A 81 -12.47 -2.37 11.37
C VAL A 81 -11.70 -3.48 10.65
N LEU A 82 -10.44 -3.64 11.00
CA LEU A 82 -9.57 -4.71 10.51
C LEU A 82 -9.24 -5.61 11.69
N THR A 83 -9.39 -6.92 11.54
CA THR A 83 -9.08 -7.90 12.61
C THR A 83 -8.09 -8.91 12.08
N ALA A 84 -6.98 -9.06 12.79
CA ALA A 84 -5.97 -10.04 12.45
C ALA A 84 -6.51 -11.45 12.71
N PRO A 85 -6.21 -12.42 11.84
CA PRO A 85 -6.66 -13.79 12.02
C PRO A 85 -5.90 -14.48 13.16
N ALA A 86 -6.24 -15.75 13.41
CA ALA A 86 -5.43 -16.59 14.27
C ALA A 86 -4.02 -16.78 13.67
N LEU A 87 -3.02 -16.95 14.54
CA LEU A 87 -1.61 -17.08 14.13
C LEU A 87 -1.38 -18.23 13.15
N ALA A 88 -2.17 -19.30 13.24
CA ALA A 88 -2.02 -20.47 12.39
C ALA A 88 -2.47 -20.25 10.93
N ASP A 89 -3.13 -19.12 10.63
CA ASP A 89 -3.71 -18.87 9.30
C ASP A 89 -2.81 -18.00 8.43
N ARG A 90 -2.39 -16.84 8.94
CA ARG A 90 -1.47 -15.89 8.27
C ARG A 90 -1.04 -14.79 9.23
N ALA A 91 0.06 -14.11 8.92
CA ALA A 91 0.37 -12.80 9.48
C ALA A 91 -0.24 -11.69 8.62
N GLU A 92 -0.50 -10.52 9.20
CA GLU A 92 -0.92 -9.33 8.44
C GLU A 92 -0.07 -8.11 8.77
N VAL A 93 0.09 -7.22 7.79
CA VAL A 93 0.61 -5.85 7.94
C VAL A 93 -0.41 -4.92 7.32
N TRP A 94 -0.78 -3.86 8.03
CA TRP A 94 -1.74 -2.87 7.53
C TRP A 94 -1.06 -1.53 7.37
N ARG A 95 -1.11 -0.99 6.16
CA ARG A 95 -0.59 0.33 5.80
C ARG A 95 -1.75 1.22 5.40
N VAL A 96 -1.88 2.37 6.05
CA VAL A 96 -2.99 3.31 5.81
C VAL A 96 -2.44 4.66 5.41
N VAL A 97 -2.76 5.07 4.18
CA VAL A 97 -2.49 6.41 3.65
C VAL A 97 -3.78 7.20 3.62
N VAL A 98 -3.77 8.40 4.19
CA VAL A 98 -4.95 9.25 4.32
C VAL A 98 -4.70 10.57 3.60
N GLY A 99 -5.54 10.87 2.62
CA GLY A 99 -5.48 12.13 1.88
C GLY A 99 -5.87 13.34 2.73
N PRO A 100 -5.46 14.55 2.32
CA PRO A 100 -5.66 15.78 3.09
C PRO A 100 -7.14 16.20 3.24
N SER A 101 -8.05 15.58 2.48
CA SER A 101 -9.49 15.81 2.59
C SER A 101 -10.14 15.11 3.78
N LEU A 102 -9.36 14.30 4.51
CA LEU A 102 -9.79 13.46 5.62
C LEU A 102 -8.90 13.67 6.86
N SER A 103 -9.44 13.26 8.00
CA SER A 103 -8.72 13.09 9.26
C SER A 103 -8.95 11.68 9.76
N LEU A 104 -7.92 11.08 10.36
CA LEU A 104 -7.92 9.71 10.87
C LEU A 104 -7.64 9.70 12.37
N LYS A 105 -8.42 8.89 13.10
CA LYS A 105 -8.10 8.45 14.46
C LYS A 105 -8.04 6.93 14.48
N THR A 106 -7.10 6.38 15.23
CA THR A 106 -6.89 4.94 15.33
C THR A 106 -6.98 4.46 16.79
N SER A 107 -7.31 3.19 16.97
CA SER A 107 -7.32 2.52 18.28
C SER A 107 -7.23 1.00 18.12
N GLY A 108 -6.78 0.31 19.16
CA GLY A 108 -6.64 -1.15 19.20
C GLY A 108 -5.23 -1.62 18.92
N VAL A 109 -4.70 -1.36 17.71
CA VAL A 109 -3.32 -1.71 17.32
C VAL A 109 -2.47 -0.44 17.28
N PRO A 110 -1.27 -0.44 17.90
CA PRO A 110 -0.39 0.73 17.91
C PRO A 110 0.21 1.02 16.53
N ILE A 111 0.42 2.30 16.23
CA ILE A 111 1.21 2.72 15.05
C ILE A 111 2.66 2.26 15.25
N SER A 112 3.25 1.72 14.18
CA SER A 112 4.66 1.37 14.08
C SER A 112 5.39 2.33 13.15
N GLU A 113 6.70 2.45 13.31
CA GLU A 113 7.56 3.09 12.31
C GLU A 113 7.62 2.19 11.06
N PRO A 114 7.47 2.73 9.83
CA PRO A 114 7.57 1.94 8.62
C PRO A 114 8.95 1.28 8.49
N GLU A 115 8.99 0.01 8.09
CA GLU A 115 10.24 -0.74 7.92
C GLU A 115 11.18 -0.13 6.86
N ASP A 116 10.59 0.45 5.81
CA ASP A 116 11.31 1.06 4.68
C ASP A 116 11.78 2.51 4.95
N GLY A 117 11.51 3.04 6.14
CA GLY A 117 11.80 4.43 6.51
C GLY A 117 10.71 5.41 6.08
N ILE A 118 11.01 6.71 6.17
CA ILE A 118 10.10 7.78 5.72
C ILE A 118 10.46 8.08 4.26
N ASP A 119 9.54 7.77 3.33
CA ASP A 119 9.73 8.08 1.91
C ASP A 119 9.89 9.60 1.68
N ASP A 120 10.76 9.98 0.74
CA ASP A 120 11.03 11.37 0.34
C ASP A 120 9.80 12.05 -0.32
N ASP A 121 8.76 11.28 -0.67
CA ASP A 121 7.54 11.75 -1.34
C ASP A 121 6.56 12.49 -0.40
N ASP A 122 6.95 12.80 0.85
CA ASP A 122 6.16 13.52 1.87
C ASP A 122 4.82 12.86 2.27
N VAL A 123 4.52 11.65 1.77
CA VAL A 123 3.27 10.94 2.07
C VAL A 123 3.43 10.12 3.36
N TRP A 124 2.80 10.58 4.43
CA TRP A 124 2.79 9.85 5.70
C TRP A 124 1.96 8.54 5.61
N VAL A 125 2.64 7.41 5.84
CA VAL A 125 2.04 6.07 5.93
C VAL A 125 1.85 5.68 7.40
N HIS A 126 0.64 5.30 7.79
CA HIS A 126 0.38 4.72 9.11
C HIS A 126 0.51 3.20 9.00
N GLU A 127 1.59 2.63 9.53
CA GLU A 127 1.82 1.18 9.51
C GLU A 127 1.43 0.54 10.84
N PHE A 128 0.85 -0.67 10.77
CA PHE A 128 0.38 -1.45 11.90
C PHE A 128 0.77 -2.93 11.71
N HIS A 129 1.31 -3.52 12.78
CA HIS A 129 1.68 -4.93 12.87
C HIS A 129 0.82 -5.61 13.94
N PRO A 130 -0.41 -6.03 13.61
CA PRO A 130 -1.32 -6.61 14.59
C PRO A 130 -0.84 -7.97 15.08
N LEU A 131 -1.00 -8.21 16.38
CA LEU A 131 -0.89 -9.57 16.93
C LEU A 131 -2.14 -10.40 16.58
N PRO A 132 -2.07 -11.74 16.64
CA PRO A 132 -3.21 -12.60 16.33
C PRO A 132 -4.47 -12.24 17.13
N GLY A 133 -5.58 -12.04 16.42
CA GLY A 133 -6.87 -11.67 17.01
C GLY A 133 -7.02 -10.20 17.39
N GLU A 134 -5.98 -9.37 17.26
CA GLU A 134 -6.12 -7.93 17.51
C GLU A 134 -6.97 -7.24 16.44
N THR A 135 -7.63 -6.16 16.86
CA THR A 135 -8.52 -5.39 16.01
C THR A 135 -8.05 -3.94 15.94
N LEU A 136 -7.78 -3.45 14.73
CA LEU A 136 -7.58 -2.04 14.45
C LEU A 136 -8.91 -1.40 14.08
N LYS A 137 -9.27 -0.35 14.81
CA LYS A 137 -10.41 0.52 14.47
C LYS A 137 -9.90 1.86 13.94
N LEU A 138 -10.29 2.17 12.72
CA LEU A 138 -10.06 3.45 12.05
C LEU A 138 -11.34 4.28 12.11
N THR A 139 -11.28 5.50 12.66
CA THR A 139 -12.39 6.47 12.63
C THR A 139 -12.02 7.60 11.70
N ILE A 140 -12.80 7.79 10.65
CA ILE A 140 -12.46 8.63 9.49
C ILE A 140 -13.51 9.70 9.31
N ALA A 141 -13.09 10.96 9.29
CA ALA A 141 -13.98 12.11 9.20
C ALA A 141 -13.38 13.19 8.30
N ARG A 142 -14.21 14.09 7.77
CA ARG A 142 -13.69 15.31 7.15
C ARG A 142 -13.02 16.19 8.21
N PRO A 143 -11.92 16.92 7.87
CA PRO A 143 -11.29 17.85 8.78
C PRO A 143 -12.30 18.88 9.26
N VAL A 144 -12.44 19.01 10.58
CA VAL A 144 -13.14 20.15 11.15
C VAL A 144 -12.27 21.38 10.91
N GLN A 145 -12.76 22.32 10.11
CA GLN A 145 -12.09 23.61 9.93
C GLN A 145 -11.99 24.28 11.30
N SER A 146 -10.78 24.41 11.84
CA SER A 146 -10.58 25.20 13.05
C SER A 146 -10.92 26.65 12.70
N ARG A 147 -12.01 27.15 13.28
CA ARG A 147 -12.43 28.55 13.12
C ARG A 147 -11.30 29.40 13.70
N ARG A 148 -10.47 30.01 12.87
CA ARG A 148 -9.50 31.01 13.33
C ARG A 148 -10.29 32.15 13.98
N HIS A 149 -10.23 32.24 15.30
CA HIS A 149 -10.75 33.38 16.04
C HIS A 149 -9.97 34.61 15.57
N ARG A 150 -10.53 35.36 14.61
CA ARG A 150 -10.00 36.68 14.25
C ARG A 150 -10.33 37.59 15.42
N GLY A 151 -9.38 37.71 16.36
CA GLY A 151 -9.44 38.67 17.45
C GLY A 151 -9.73 40.06 16.89
N ARG A 152 -10.94 40.55 17.14
CA ARG A 152 -11.40 41.87 16.73
C ARG A 152 -10.73 42.88 17.64
N ARG A 153 -9.60 43.47 17.23
CA ARG A 153 -9.09 44.69 17.87
C ARG A 153 -10.04 45.86 17.52
N ARG A 154 -11.08 46.06 18.33
CA ARG A 154 -11.58 47.40 18.70
C ARG A 154 -10.74 47.77 19.94
N GLY A 155 -9.98 48.85 20.03
CA GLY A 155 -10.08 50.17 19.42
C GLY A 155 -10.27 51.14 20.57
N GLU A 156 -9.19 51.79 21.04
CA GLU A 156 -9.30 53.01 21.83
C GLU A 156 -8.01 53.83 21.69
N SER A 157 -8.19 55.15 21.73
CA SER A 157 -7.37 56.20 21.14
C SER A 157 -7.10 57.32 22.16
N ALA A 158 -6.12 58.17 21.83
CA ALA A 158 -5.60 59.37 22.54
C ALA A 158 -4.34 59.08 23.39
N GLN A 159 -3.29 59.91 23.41
CA GLN A 159 -3.19 61.37 23.27
C GLN A 159 -2.06 61.82 22.31
N ARG A 160 -2.24 63.05 21.79
CA ARG A 160 -1.26 63.87 21.07
C ARG A 160 -0.17 64.40 22.03
N HIS A 161 1.06 64.66 21.54
CA HIS A 161 1.76 65.97 21.57
C HIS A 161 3.17 65.85 20.94
N ARG A 162 3.74 67.01 20.57
CA ARG A 162 4.67 67.29 19.46
C ARG A 162 6.19 67.10 19.74
N HIS A 163 6.93 67.12 18.61
CA HIS A 163 8.31 67.61 18.36
C HIS A 163 9.51 66.69 18.65
N ALA A 164 10.17 66.19 17.59
CA ALA A 164 11.36 66.77 16.93
C ALA A 164 12.02 65.73 15.98
N GLN A 165 12.39 66.15 14.77
CA GLN A 165 13.27 65.45 13.82
C GLN A 165 14.75 65.88 14.06
N PRO A 166 15.75 65.35 13.33
CA PRO A 166 16.08 63.96 13.03
C PRO A 166 17.58 63.68 13.28
N HIS A 167 18.02 62.42 13.37
CA HIS A 167 19.44 62.11 13.16
C HIS A 167 19.64 60.82 12.35
N ALA A 168 20.39 61.03 11.26
CA ALA A 168 21.41 60.21 10.66
C ALA A 168 21.07 58.81 10.09
N TYR A 169 21.24 58.78 8.78
CA TYR A 169 21.45 57.67 7.87
C TYR A 169 22.66 56.81 8.27
N ALA A 170 22.56 55.49 8.12
CA ALA A 170 23.68 54.63 7.72
C ALA A 170 23.12 53.37 7.04
N GLU A 171 23.55 53.20 5.78
CA GLU A 171 23.36 52.06 4.88
C GLU A 171 23.78 50.74 5.55
N SER A 172 23.24 49.57 5.23
CA SER A 172 23.49 48.87 3.96
C SER A 172 22.70 47.54 3.87
N ASP A 173 22.63 47.04 2.64
CA ASP A 173 21.62 46.22 1.97
C ASP A 173 21.95 44.69 1.97
N PRO A 174 21.49 43.82 1.05
CA PRO A 174 20.36 42.87 1.18
C PRO A 174 20.74 41.37 1.06
N ALA A 175 19.81 40.47 1.38
CA ALA A 175 19.57 39.20 0.66
C ALA A 175 18.24 38.56 1.15
N ARG A 176 17.13 38.63 0.40
CA ARG A 176 16.71 37.70 -0.68
C ARG A 176 16.19 36.35 -0.14
N ASP A 177 14.91 36.34 0.24
CA ASP A 177 14.11 35.13 0.51
C ASP A 177 13.44 34.66 -0.79
N PRO A 178 13.71 33.44 -1.30
CA PRO A 178 13.07 32.93 -2.48
C PRO A 178 11.82 32.09 -2.15
N GLY A 179 10.78 32.23 -2.98
CA GLY A 179 10.01 31.05 -3.38
C GLY A 179 8.63 30.87 -2.76
N ARG A 180 7.70 31.75 -3.12
CA ARG A 180 6.26 31.41 -3.21
C ARG A 180 5.96 30.87 -4.60
N GLN A 181 5.67 29.57 -4.74
CA GLN A 181 4.84 28.96 -5.80
C GLN A 181 4.16 27.71 -5.19
N SER A 182 2.84 27.67 -4.97
CA SER A 182 1.79 27.26 -5.93
C SER A 182 1.95 25.79 -6.36
N ARG A 183 1.46 24.81 -5.59
CA ARG A 183 0.15 24.14 -5.73
C ARG A 183 -0.26 23.86 -7.20
N ALA A 184 0.16 22.71 -7.72
CA ALA A 184 -0.59 21.93 -8.70
C ALA A 184 -0.01 20.51 -8.79
N GLU A 185 -0.90 19.52 -8.75
CA GLU A 185 -0.79 18.24 -9.44
C GLU A 185 0.20 17.19 -8.90
N VAL A 186 -0.29 16.29 -8.03
CA VAL A 186 0.29 14.94 -7.88
C VAL A 186 -0.84 13.92 -7.81
N ALA A 187 -1.21 13.40 -8.97
CA ALA A 187 -2.15 12.30 -9.11
C ALA A 187 -1.65 11.31 -10.17
N ARG A 188 -0.36 10.94 -10.18
CA ARG A 188 0.18 9.83 -11.00
C ARG A 188 1.47 9.35 -10.37
N GLY A 189 1.58 8.06 -9.99
CA GLY A 189 2.90 7.57 -9.57
C GLY A 189 3.06 6.19 -8.95
N TRP A 190 2.03 5.40 -8.65
CA TRP A 190 2.29 4.02 -8.21
C TRP A 190 2.65 3.19 -9.45
N ARG A 191 3.95 3.12 -9.77
CA ARG A 191 4.48 2.21 -10.78
C ARG A 191 4.25 0.78 -10.29
N THR A 192 3.57 0.01 -11.11
CA THR A 192 3.62 -1.45 -11.05
C THR A 192 5.08 -1.88 -11.14
N VAL A 193 5.59 -2.58 -10.13
CA VAL A 193 6.82 -3.36 -10.30
C VAL A 193 6.41 -4.58 -11.14
N GLU A 194 6.67 -4.50 -12.43
CA GLU A 194 6.44 -5.59 -13.37
C GLU A 194 7.47 -6.70 -13.08
N PRO A 195 7.06 -7.97 -12.87
CA PRO A 195 8.00 -9.04 -12.63
C PRO A 195 8.80 -9.29 -13.91
N GLN A 196 10.11 -9.13 -13.81
CA GLN A 196 11.02 -9.36 -14.93
C GLN A 196 10.98 -10.85 -15.31
N HIS A 197 10.30 -11.17 -16.42
CA HIS A 197 10.40 -12.48 -17.05
C HIS A 197 11.86 -12.72 -17.49
N ARG A 198 12.61 -13.53 -16.72
CA ARG A 198 13.85 -14.13 -17.23
C ARG A 198 13.50 -14.98 -18.44
N ARG A 199 14.10 -14.64 -19.59
CA ARG A 199 14.14 -15.49 -20.78
C ARG A 199 14.66 -16.88 -20.40
N PRO A 200 14.08 -17.97 -20.94
CA PRO A 200 14.69 -19.29 -20.79
C PRO A 200 16.05 -19.31 -21.51
N ALA A 201 17.02 -19.94 -20.86
CA ALA A 201 18.33 -20.22 -21.44
C ALA A 201 18.17 -21.11 -22.68
N ALA A 202 18.93 -20.80 -23.72
CA ALA A 202 18.98 -21.55 -24.97
C ALA A 202 19.30 -23.03 -24.73
N GLU A 203 18.49 -23.91 -25.33
CA GLU A 203 18.78 -25.33 -25.50
C GLU A 203 20.07 -25.50 -26.33
N PRO A 204 20.93 -26.48 -26.02
CA PRO A 204 21.99 -26.87 -26.94
C PRO A 204 21.41 -27.71 -28.08
N GLU A 205 21.65 -27.27 -29.30
CA GLU A 205 21.36 -27.99 -30.54
C GLU A 205 22.04 -29.38 -30.54
N ALA A 206 21.24 -30.45 -30.50
CA ALA A 206 21.67 -31.79 -30.86
C ALA A 206 21.38 -32.03 -32.34
N GLY A 207 22.30 -31.58 -33.20
CA GLY A 207 22.35 -31.95 -34.62
C GLY A 207 22.73 -33.43 -34.77
N GLY A 208 21.83 -34.21 -35.38
CA GLY A 208 21.87 -35.66 -35.38
C GLY A 208 22.84 -36.35 -36.34
N ARG A 209 22.84 -37.69 -36.25
CA ARG A 209 23.07 -38.59 -37.39
C ARG A 209 22.09 -39.76 -37.30
N CYS A 210 21.30 -39.92 -38.36
CA CYS A 210 20.64 -41.18 -38.72
C CYS A 210 21.62 -42.06 -39.49
N ALA A 211 21.64 -43.35 -39.15
CA ALA A 211 21.92 -44.55 -39.96
C ALA A 211 21.82 -45.73 -38.97
N ASP A 212 21.29 -46.91 -39.23
CA ASP A 212 20.67 -47.51 -40.40
C ASP A 212 19.88 -48.75 -39.91
N ALA A 213 19.07 -49.31 -40.81
CA ALA A 213 18.12 -50.40 -40.62
C ALA A 213 18.65 -51.73 -40.04
N ALA A 214 17.76 -52.52 -39.40
CA ALA A 214 17.34 -53.86 -39.86
C ALA A 214 16.68 -54.74 -38.77
N ASP A 215 15.41 -55.10 -39.02
CA ASP A 215 14.85 -56.47 -39.10
C ASP A 215 14.70 -57.39 -37.84
N ARG A 216 13.40 -57.68 -37.52
CA ARG A 216 12.78 -58.96 -37.07
C ARG A 216 12.94 -59.51 -35.62
N PRO A 217 12.06 -60.44 -35.16
CA PRO A 217 10.58 -60.40 -35.10
C PRO A 217 10.00 -60.80 -33.70
N ALA A 218 8.67 -60.78 -33.63
CA ALA A 218 7.76 -61.08 -32.52
C ALA A 218 8.08 -62.32 -31.65
N ARG A 219 7.85 -62.17 -30.33
CA ARG A 219 7.63 -63.29 -29.39
C ARG A 219 6.31 -63.12 -28.63
N ARG A 220 5.32 -63.89 -29.08
CA ARG A 220 4.40 -64.75 -28.33
C ARG A 220 4.16 -64.40 -26.86
N TRP A 221 2.93 -63.97 -26.55
CA TRP A 221 2.33 -64.10 -25.22
C TRP A 221 1.64 -65.47 -25.11
N SER A 222 1.74 -66.12 -23.96
CA SER A 222 0.87 -67.21 -23.56
C SER A 222 0.44 -66.97 -22.12
N ALA A 223 -0.83 -67.30 -21.88
CA ALA A 223 -1.58 -67.14 -20.64
C ALA A 223 -1.02 -67.96 -19.46
#